data_AF-A0A670KHA4-F1
#
_entry.id   AF-A0A670KHA4-F1
#
_cell.length_a   1.000
_cell.length_b   1.000
_cell.length_c   1.000
_cell.angle_alpha   90.00
_cell.angle_beta   90.00
_cell.angle_gamma   90.00
#
_symmetry.space_group_name_H-M   'P 1'
#
loop_
_entity.id
_entity.type
_entity.pdbx_description
1 polymer ?
#
loop_
_entity_poly.entity_id
_entity_poly.type
_entity_poly.pdbx_seq_one_letter_code
_entity_poly.pdbx_strand_id
1 'polypeptide(L)'
;MKLLANFSLAQKHNRVVNQPLDLCGAESNTVPLEKVLGRMRLSEDVCCLFLAVLLVDLLPESSCGNNPRYEKFLNQHRDEPRSRFHGRYCNTLMGSRGLTKPECKEVNTFIHGSKRQIRAVCAEGGLPSGELRKSRQHFRVTTCTLRGGSTRPPCEYKENISPRYIVIGCEGGWPVHYDESQIVTSL
;
A
#
# COMPACT_ATOMS: atom_id res chain seq x y z
N MET A 1 -16.32 -57.37 9.14
CA MET A 1 -16.43 -56.14 9.97
C MET A 1 -15.03 -55.61 10.25
N LYS A 2 -14.89 -54.27 10.19
CA LYS A 2 -13.71 -53.42 10.43
C LYS A 2 -12.73 -53.26 9.26
N LEU A 3 -13.10 -52.30 8.41
CA LEU A 3 -12.17 -51.32 7.83
C LEU A 3 -11.35 -50.68 8.95
N LEU A 4 -10.05 -50.46 8.74
CA LEU A 4 -9.36 -49.32 9.33
C LEU A 4 -8.42 -48.71 8.28
N ALA A 5 -8.68 -47.43 8.01
CA ALA A 5 -7.95 -46.58 7.09
C ALA A 5 -6.66 -46.06 7.74
N ASN A 6 -5.60 -45.98 6.95
CA ASN A 6 -4.35 -45.33 7.31
C ASN A 6 -4.55 -43.79 7.31
N PHE A 7 -4.53 -43.17 8.48
CA PHE A 7 -4.43 -41.71 8.62
C PHE A 7 -2.95 -41.31 8.67
N SER A 8 -2.47 -40.68 7.60
CA SER A 8 -1.20 -39.95 7.58
C SER A 8 -1.45 -38.56 8.19
N LEU A 9 -0.87 -38.28 9.36
CA LEU A 9 -0.84 -36.93 9.93
C LEU A 9 0.34 -36.16 9.32
N ALA A 10 0.05 -35.28 8.36
CA ALA A 10 0.99 -34.25 7.94
C ALA A 10 0.92 -33.07 8.93
N GLN A 11 2.01 -32.89 9.68
CA GLN A 11 2.18 -31.83 10.68
C GLN A 11 2.39 -30.48 9.97
N LYS A 12 1.38 -29.60 9.99
CA LYS A 12 1.46 -28.26 9.41
C LYS A 12 2.17 -27.34 10.40
N HIS A 13 3.45 -27.02 10.14
CA HIS A 13 4.20 -26.01 10.89
C HIS A 13 3.50 -24.64 10.77
N ASN A 14 2.87 -24.21 11.87
CA ASN A 14 2.25 -22.91 12.00
C ASN A 14 3.34 -21.88 12.31
N ARG A 15 3.88 -21.21 11.28
CA ARG A 15 4.85 -20.14 11.48
C ARG A 15 4.10 -18.87 11.86
N VAL A 16 4.07 -18.57 13.15
CA VAL A 16 3.66 -17.27 13.68
C VAL A 16 4.63 -16.23 13.12
N VAL A 17 4.23 -15.54 12.07
CA VAL A 17 4.97 -14.38 11.56
C VAL A 17 4.59 -13.20 12.46
N ASN A 18 5.53 -12.76 13.29
CA ASN A 18 5.38 -11.53 14.05
C ASN A 18 5.11 -10.37 13.08
N GLN A 19 3.93 -9.79 13.22
CA GLN A 19 3.29 -8.88 12.28
C GLN A 19 3.34 -7.46 12.89
N PRO A 20 3.76 -6.40 12.18
CA PRO A 20 3.45 -5.06 12.63
C PRO A 20 1.94 -4.86 12.53
N LEU A 21 1.29 -4.56 13.65
CA LEU A 21 -0.11 -4.17 13.71
C LEU A 21 -0.31 -2.88 12.91
N ASP A 22 -1.14 -2.93 11.86
CA ASP A 22 -1.66 -1.74 11.19
C ASP A 22 -2.64 -1.03 12.14
N LEU A 23 -2.18 0.02 12.83
CA LEU A 23 -2.96 0.78 13.82
C LEU A 23 -3.70 2.02 13.25
N CYS A 24 -3.66 2.35 11.95
CA CYS A 24 -4.41 3.51 11.42
C CYS A 24 -5.88 3.13 11.11
N GLY A 25 -6.65 2.75 12.14
CA GLY A 25 -8.07 2.42 12.03
C GLY A 25 -8.92 2.68 13.29
N ALA A 26 -8.39 3.38 14.30
CA ALA A 26 -9.15 3.73 15.50
C ALA A 26 -9.43 5.24 15.54
N GLU A 27 -10.70 5.64 15.62
CA GLU A 27 -11.12 6.98 16.02
C GLU A 27 -10.53 7.32 17.41
N SER A 28 -9.76 8.39 17.50
CA SER A 28 -9.15 8.84 18.76
C SER A 28 -10.20 9.54 19.63
N ASN A 29 -10.69 8.87 20.68
CA ASN A 29 -11.38 9.54 21.78
C ASN A 29 -10.34 10.23 22.68
N THR A 30 -10.08 11.51 22.44
CA THR A 30 -9.18 12.32 23.27
C THR A 30 -9.84 12.67 24.60
N VAL A 31 -9.28 12.20 25.72
CA VAL A 31 -9.69 12.65 27.08
C VAL A 31 -9.04 14.01 27.37
N PRO A 32 -9.80 15.05 27.79
CA PRO A 32 -9.24 16.39 28.00
C PRO A 32 -8.22 16.44 29.14
N LEU A 33 -7.05 17.04 28.86
CA LEU A 33 -5.93 17.24 29.78
C LEU A 33 -6.33 17.97 31.08
N GLU A 34 -7.37 18.81 30.99
CA GLU A 34 -7.97 19.56 32.11
C GLU A 34 -8.48 18.65 33.26
N LYS A 35 -8.84 17.38 33.00
CA LYS A 35 -9.31 16.46 34.05
C LYS A 35 -8.18 15.83 34.87
N VAL A 36 -6.95 15.85 34.39
CA VAL A 36 -5.80 15.22 35.06
C VAL A 36 -5.24 16.12 36.16
N LEU A 37 -5.32 17.44 35.99
CA LEU A 37 -4.75 18.42 36.92
C LEU A 37 -5.62 18.69 38.18
N GLY A 38 -6.75 17.99 38.34
CA GLY A 38 -7.77 18.35 39.32
C GLY A 38 -7.56 17.87 40.77
N ARG A 39 -6.50 17.11 41.10
CA ARG A 39 -6.23 16.65 42.48
C ARG A 39 -4.74 16.42 42.72
N MET A 40 -4.00 17.47 43.10
CA MET A 40 -2.58 17.37 43.42
C MET A 40 -2.36 17.45 44.94
N ARG A 41 -1.66 16.48 45.55
CA ARG A 41 -1.13 16.58 46.93
C ARG A 41 0.39 16.43 46.88
N LEU A 42 1.11 17.48 47.31
CA LEU A 42 2.58 17.55 47.32
C LEU A 42 3.21 16.50 48.25
N SER A 43 3.55 15.31 47.73
CA SER A 43 4.78 14.54 48.06
C SER A 43 4.84 13.15 47.41
N GLU A 44 3.70 12.54 47.04
CA GLU A 44 3.66 11.19 46.44
C GLU A 44 3.59 11.21 44.89
N ASP A 45 3.12 12.32 44.31
CA ASP A 45 2.82 12.46 42.88
C ASP A 45 4.04 12.67 41.97
N VAL A 46 5.21 13.00 42.53
CA VAL A 46 6.46 13.20 41.76
C VAL A 46 6.91 11.87 41.15
N CYS A 47 6.77 10.78 41.90
CA CYS A 47 7.10 9.43 41.41
C CYS A 47 6.16 9.02 40.26
N CYS A 48 4.87 9.33 40.40
CA CYS A 48 3.87 9.10 39.36
C CYS A 48 4.15 9.91 38.09
N LEU A 49 4.62 11.16 38.23
CA LEU A 49 5.03 12.00 37.10
C LEU A 49 6.26 11.42 36.37
N PHE A 50 7.29 10.97 37.10
CA PHE A 50 8.46 10.32 36.47
C PHE A 50 8.11 9.00 35.78
N LEU A 51 7.25 8.17 36.38
CA LEU A 51 6.76 6.93 35.77
C LEU A 51 5.88 7.21 34.54
N ALA A 52 5.08 8.26 34.56
CA ALA A 52 4.27 8.67 33.42
C ALA A 52 5.13 9.19 32.26
N VAL A 53 6.18 9.96 32.52
CA VAL A 53 7.11 10.45 31.48
C VAL A 53 7.87 9.30 30.82
N LEU A 54 8.36 8.32 31.60
CA LEU A 54 9.02 7.13 31.06
C LEU A 54 8.10 6.22 30.22
N LEU A 55 6.77 6.26 30.46
CA LEU A 55 5.80 5.53 29.65
C LEU A 55 5.54 6.19 28.28
N VAL A 56 5.73 7.51 28.17
CA VAL A 56 5.51 8.25 26.91
C VAL A 56 6.58 7.92 25.87
N ASP A 57 7.83 7.68 26.30
CA ASP A 57 8.95 7.32 25.42
C ASP A 57 8.85 5.90 24.82
N LEU A 58 7.97 5.05 25.35
CA LEU A 58 7.68 3.71 24.80
C LEU A 58 6.57 3.71 23.75
N LEU A 59 5.94 4.85 23.49
CA LEU A 59 4.96 4.94 22.42
C LEU A 59 5.73 5.02 21.09
N PRO A 60 5.55 4.04 20.17
CA PRO A 60 6.11 4.19 18.83
C PRO A 60 5.55 5.48 18.25
N GLU A 61 6.42 6.36 17.74
CA GLU A 61 6.00 7.55 17.00
C GLU A 61 5.09 7.09 15.85
N SER A 62 3.79 7.19 16.08
CA SER A 62 2.78 6.87 15.10
C SER A 62 2.72 8.06 14.16
N SER A 63 3.64 8.10 13.20
CA SER A 63 3.47 8.98 12.06
C SER A 63 2.33 8.43 11.17
N CYS A 64 1.07 8.46 11.64
CA CYS A 64 -0.07 8.59 10.72
C CYS A 64 -0.03 10.02 10.15
N GLY A 65 1.09 10.37 9.51
CA GLY A 65 1.22 11.55 8.68
C GLY A 65 0.68 11.18 7.30
N ASN A 66 -0.22 12.01 6.76
CA ASN A 66 -0.64 11.91 5.37
C ASN A 66 0.63 11.90 4.50
N ASN A 67 0.93 10.79 3.82
CA ASN A 67 2.05 10.70 2.89
C ASN A 67 1.52 11.06 1.48
N PRO A 68 1.70 12.30 1.00
CA PRO A 68 1.08 12.75 -0.24
C PRO A 68 1.61 12.00 -1.46
N ARG A 69 2.86 11.52 -1.38
CA ARG A 69 3.49 10.75 -2.46
C ARG A 69 2.90 9.34 -2.53
N TYR A 70 2.62 8.72 -1.38
CA TYR A 70 1.90 7.45 -1.32
C TYR A 70 0.46 7.57 -1.84
N GLU A 71 -0.28 8.60 -1.44
CA GLU A 71 -1.64 8.82 -1.95
C GLU A 71 -1.64 9.10 -3.45
N LYS A 72 -0.67 9.87 -3.95
CA LYS A 72 -0.44 10.04 -5.39
C LYS A 72 -0.16 8.70 -6.08
N PHE A 73 0.71 7.88 -5.52
CA PHE A 73 1.00 6.54 -6.04
C PHE A 73 -0.27 5.69 -6.12
N LEU A 74 -1.09 5.66 -5.06
CA LEU A 74 -2.36 4.92 -5.06
C LEU A 74 -3.34 5.44 -6.10
N ASN A 75 -3.49 6.77 -6.22
CA ASN A 75 -4.33 7.39 -7.22
C ASN A 75 -3.91 7.01 -8.65
N GLN A 76 -2.60 7.00 -8.92
CA GLN A 76 -2.08 6.68 -10.24
C GLN A 76 -2.08 5.18 -10.53
N HIS A 77 -1.78 4.33 -9.55
CA HIS A 77 -1.35 2.95 -9.80
C HIS A 77 -2.16 1.88 -9.09
N ARG A 78 -3.21 2.18 -8.33
CA ARG A 78 -4.05 1.15 -7.68
C ARG A 78 -5.50 1.20 -8.15
N ASP A 79 -6.05 0.02 -8.45
CA ASP A 79 -7.48 -0.18 -8.68
C ASP A 79 -7.84 -1.61 -8.25
N GLU A 80 -8.34 -1.75 -7.01
CA GLU A 80 -8.65 -3.04 -6.41
C GLU A 80 -9.93 -2.95 -5.55
N PRO A 81 -10.97 -3.78 -5.84
CA PRO A 81 -11.04 -4.71 -6.97
C PRO A 81 -11.03 -3.96 -8.31
N ARG A 82 -10.61 -4.65 -9.39
CA ARG A 82 -10.62 -4.08 -10.74
C ARG A 82 -12.00 -3.52 -11.09
N SER A 83 -12.06 -2.23 -11.39
CA SER A 83 -13.29 -1.54 -11.80
C SER A 83 -13.86 -2.13 -13.11
N ARG A 84 -15.19 -2.26 -13.21
CA ARG A 84 -15.87 -2.86 -14.37
C ARG A 84 -16.43 -1.78 -15.29
N PHE A 85 -15.70 -1.45 -16.37
CA PHE A 85 -16.05 -0.35 -17.29
C PHE A 85 -16.37 -0.81 -18.73
N HIS A 86 -16.88 -2.02 -18.94
CA HIS A 86 -17.42 -2.51 -20.22
C HIS A 86 -16.58 -2.11 -21.47
N GLY A 87 -15.29 -2.47 -21.48
CA GLY A 87 -14.39 -2.22 -22.61
C GLY A 87 -13.80 -0.80 -22.70
N ARG A 88 -14.15 0.10 -21.78
CA ARG A 88 -13.60 1.48 -21.71
C ARG A 88 -12.77 1.72 -20.45
N TYR A 89 -12.18 0.67 -19.88
CA TYR A 89 -11.50 0.75 -18.58
C TYR A 89 -10.43 1.84 -18.53
N CYS A 90 -9.47 1.83 -19.45
CA CYS A 90 -8.40 2.81 -19.44
C CYS A 90 -8.89 4.24 -19.68
N ASN A 91 -9.77 4.46 -20.67
CA ASN A 91 -10.29 5.80 -20.96
C ASN A 91 -11.04 6.39 -19.75
N THR A 92 -11.90 5.60 -19.11
CA THR A 92 -12.67 6.04 -17.95
C THR A 92 -11.78 6.26 -16.74
N LEU A 93 -10.92 5.30 -16.41
CA LEU A 93 -10.13 5.36 -15.17
C LEU A 93 -9.01 6.40 -15.27
N MET A 94 -8.32 6.51 -16.41
CA MET A 94 -7.31 7.57 -16.60
C MET A 94 -7.94 8.96 -16.42
N GLY A 95 -9.14 9.17 -16.98
CA GLY A 95 -9.88 10.41 -16.82
C GLY A 95 -10.31 10.68 -15.39
N SER A 96 -10.89 9.70 -14.70
CA SER A 96 -11.36 9.86 -13.32
C SER A 96 -10.23 10.06 -12.30
N ARG A 97 -9.02 9.60 -12.61
CA ARG A 97 -7.81 9.80 -11.80
C ARG A 97 -7.04 11.07 -12.16
N GLY A 98 -7.54 11.88 -13.10
CA GLY A 98 -6.91 13.14 -13.52
C GLY A 98 -5.63 12.97 -14.34
N LEU A 99 -5.45 11.83 -15.00
CA LEU A 99 -4.24 11.47 -15.75
C LEU A 99 -4.32 11.85 -17.24
N THR A 100 -5.30 12.70 -17.57
CA THR A 100 -5.58 13.18 -18.93
C THR A 100 -5.48 14.69 -19.05
N LYS A 101 -5.00 15.38 -18.01
CA LYS A 101 -4.90 16.85 -17.96
C LYS A 101 -3.60 17.29 -17.26
N PRO A 102 -2.99 18.42 -17.69
CA PRO A 102 -3.31 19.17 -18.92
C PRO A 102 -3.00 18.36 -20.19
N GLU A 103 -2.12 17.37 -20.08
CA GLU A 103 -1.72 16.45 -21.12
C GLU A 103 -2.06 15.00 -20.75
N CYS A 104 -2.18 14.15 -21.75
CA CYS A 104 -2.38 12.71 -21.62
C CYS A 104 -1.09 12.06 -21.11
N LYS A 105 -1.17 11.36 -19.97
CA LYS A 105 -0.06 10.52 -19.49
C LYS A 105 0.12 9.34 -20.45
N GLU A 106 1.28 9.24 -21.11
CA GLU A 106 1.52 8.28 -22.18
C GLU A 106 1.33 6.82 -21.77
N VAL A 107 1.85 6.43 -20.61
CA VAL A 107 1.73 5.09 -20.06
C VAL A 107 1.39 5.17 -18.58
N ASN A 108 0.45 4.34 -18.15
CA ASN A 108 0.13 4.18 -16.74
C ASN A 108 -0.38 2.77 -16.44
N THR A 109 0.16 2.14 -15.40
CA THR A 109 -0.25 0.81 -14.96
C THR A 109 -1.04 0.84 -13.66
N PHE A 110 -2.22 0.21 -13.68
CA PHE A 110 -3.06 -0.02 -12.49
C PHE A 110 -2.86 -1.44 -11.95
N ILE A 111 -2.52 -1.53 -10.67
CA ILE A 111 -2.31 -2.76 -9.90
C ILE A 111 -3.63 -3.19 -9.27
N HIS A 112 -4.02 -4.45 -9.51
CA HIS A 112 -5.15 -5.12 -8.88
C HIS A 112 -4.66 -5.92 -7.67
N GLY A 113 -4.38 -5.19 -6.58
CA GLY A 113 -3.87 -5.73 -5.33
C GLY A 113 -4.21 -4.84 -4.14
N SER A 114 -4.28 -5.43 -2.95
CA SER A 114 -4.56 -4.70 -1.71
C SER A 114 -3.42 -3.72 -1.39
N LYS A 115 -3.73 -2.62 -0.69
CA LYS A 115 -2.72 -1.67 -0.19
C LYS A 115 -1.62 -2.40 0.61
N ARG A 116 -2.01 -3.39 1.41
CA ARG A 116 -1.10 -4.24 2.20
C ARG A 116 -0.14 -5.03 1.33
N GLN A 117 -0.62 -5.71 0.28
CA GLN A 117 0.25 -6.47 -0.63
C GLN A 117 1.24 -5.57 -1.37
N ILE A 118 0.80 -4.40 -1.82
CA ILE A 118 1.68 -3.45 -2.51
C ILE A 118 2.71 -2.88 -1.55
N ARG A 119 2.31 -2.46 -0.33
CA ARG A 119 3.23 -1.95 0.69
C ARG A 119 4.26 -3.01 1.11
N ALA A 120 3.88 -4.29 1.16
CA ALA A 120 4.80 -5.37 1.49
C ALA A 120 6.00 -5.43 0.53
N VAL A 121 5.87 -5.00 -0.74
CA VAL A 121 6.99 -4.94 -1.69
C VAL A 121 8.12 -4.02 -1.20
N CYS A 122 7.78 -2.99 -0.41
CA CYS A 122 8.76 -2.11 0.21
C CYS A 122 9.58 -2.77 1.35
N ALA A 123 9.22 -3.98 1.76
CA ALA A 123 9.89 -4.78 2.77
C ALA A 123 10.07 -6.23 2.27
N GLU A 124 9.62 -7.21 3.06
CA GLU A 124 9.76 -8.65 2.79
C GLU A 124 8.98 -9.16 1.57
N GLY A 125 8.08 -8.37 1.00
CA GLY A 125 7.38 -8.71 -0.24
C GLY A 125 8.20 -8.44 -1.50
N GLY A 126 9.37 -7.80 -1.40
CA GLY A 126 10.20 -7.40 -2.54
C GLY A 126 11.66 -7.81 -2.43
N LEU A 127 12.35 -7.76 -3.57
CA LEU A 127 13.80 -7.94 -3.72
C LEU A 127 14.44 -6.61 -4.13
N PRO A 128 15.69 -6.32 -3.71
CA PRO A 128 16.42 -5.16 -4.21
C PRO A 128 16.57 -5.19 -5.73
N SER A 129 16.42 -4.03 -6.37
CA SER A 129 16.54 -3.85 -7.83
C SER A 129 17.09 -2.46 -8.11
N GLY A 130 18.39 -2.26 -7.88
CA GLY A 130 18.99 -0.92 -7.77
C GLY A 130 18.37 -0.17 -6.60
N GLU A 131 18.02 1.10 -6.81
CA GLU A 131 17.30 1.95 -5.85
C GLU A 131 15.80 1.62 -5.72
N LEU A 132 15.31 0.66 -6.51
CA LEU A 132 13.92 0.23 -6.53
C LEU A 132 13.74 -1.15 -5.89
N ARG A 133 12.49 -1.57 -5.77
CA ARG A 133 12.11 -2.87 -5.23
C ARG A 133 11.24 -3.64 -6.22
N LYS A 134 11.68 -4.84 -6.58
CA LYS A 134 10.93 -5.77 -7.43
C LYS A 134 10.08 -6.70 -6.58
N SER A 135 8.81 -6.88 -6.90
CA SER A 135 7.94 -7.79 -6.14
C SER A 135 8.42 -9.24 -6.23
N ARG A 136 8.27 -10.01 -5.14
CA ARG A 136 8.50 -11.46 -5.11
C ARG A 136 7.36 -12.27 -5.74
N GLN A 137 6.18 -11.68 -5.81
CA GLN A 137 4.97 -12.30 -6.38
C GLN A 137 4.45 -11.47 -7.56
N HIS A 138 3.77 -12.14 -8.48
CA HIS A 138 3.05 -11.47 -9.56
C HIS A 138 1.85 -10.71 -9.03
N PHE A 139 1.64 -9.52 -9.60
CA PHE A 139 0.38 -8.80 -9.49
C PHE A 139 -0.36 -8.89 -10.81
N ARG A 140 -1.70 -9.02 -10.75
CA ARG A 140 -2.52 -8.71 -11.92
C ARG A 140 -2.48 -7.20 -12.11
N VAL A 141 -2.13 -6.77 -13.31
CA VAL A 141 -2.07 -5.35 -13.64
C VAL A 141 -2.79 -5.08 -14.96
N THR A 142 -3.18 -3.82 -15.14
CA THR A 142 -3.66 -3.31 -16.42
C THR A 142 -2.88 -2.08 -16.80
N THR A 143 -2.12 -2.19 -17.88
CA THR A 143 -1.38 -1.07 -18.47
C THR A 143 -2.27 -0.36 -19.47
N CYS A 144 -2.33 0.96 -19.33
CA CYS A 144 -3.00 1.88 -20.23
C CYS A 144 -1.94 2.64 -21.02
N THR A 145 -1.89 2.42 -22.33
CA THR A 145 -0.94 3.07 -23.26
C THR A 145 -1.69 3.96 -24.22
N LEU A 146 -1.28 5.22 -24.35
CA LEU A 146 -1.89 6.17 -25.27
C LEU A 146 -1.83 5.64 -26.72
N ARG A 147 -2.95 5.71 -27.46
CA ARG A 147 -3.08 5.11 -28.81
C ARG A 147 -2.41 5.92 -29.93
N GLY A 148 -2.19 7.22 -29.73
CA GLY A 148 -1.67 8.14 -30.74
C GLY A 148 -0.44 8.93 -30.26
N GLY A 149 0.17 9.69 -31.17
CA GLY A 149 1.39 10.47 -30.90
C GLY A 149 1.15 11.89 -30.37
N SER A 150 -0.10 12.26 -30.03
CA SER A 150 -0.42 13.56 -29.43
C SER A 150 -0.76 13.38 -27.96
N THR A 151 -0.08 14.11 -27.09
CA THR A 151 -0.39 14.19 -25.66
C THR A 151 -1.53 15.18 -25.35
N ARG A 152 -2.10 15.85 -26.37
CA ARG A 152 -3.24 16.74 -26.17
C ARG A 152 -4.57 15.96 -26.08
N PRO A 153 -5.47 16.32 -25.14
CA PRO A 153 -6.81 15.73 -25.08
C PRO A 153 -7.62 15.94 -26.38
N PRO A 154 -8.59 15.06 -26.70
CA PRO A 154 -9.06 13.91 -25.92
C PRO A 154 -8.09 12.72 -25.95
N CYS A 155 -7.93 12.05 -24.80
CA CYS A 155 -7.00 10.93 -24.65
C CYS A 155 -7.69 9.58 -24.89
N GLU A 156 -7.12 8.77 -25.78
CA GLU A 156 -7.55 7.39 -26.01
C GLU A 156 -6.46 6.39 -25.70
N TYR A 157 -6.80 5.35 -24.95
CA TYR A 157 -5.85 4.37 -24.44
C TYR A 157 -6.13 2.96 -24.98
N LYS A 158 -5.05 2.22 -25.20
CA LYS A 158 -5.03 0.77 -25.37
C LYS A 158 -4.85 0.13 -24.01
N GLU A 159 -5.64 -0.91 -23.77
CA GLU A 159 -5.60 -1.69 -22.54
C GLU A 159 -4.75 -2.95 -22.75
N ASN A 160 -3.87 -3.27 -21.79
CA ASN A 160 -3.15 -4.53 -21.72
C ASN A 160 -3.23 -5.11 -20.31
N ILE A 161 -3.97 -6.21 -20.15
CA ILE A 161 -4.09 -6.94 -18.88
C ILE A 161 -3.04 -8.04 -18.85
N SER A 162 -2.24 -8.10 -17.77
CA SER A 162 -1.23 -9.16 -17.61
C SER A 162 -0.91 -9.40 -16.14
N PRO A 163 -0.55 -10.63 -15.74
CA PRO A 163 0.16 -10.87 -14.49
C PRO A 163 1.65 -10.59 -14.69
N ARG A 164 2.28 -9.79 -13.81
CA ARG A 164 3.74 -9.55 -13.85
C ARG A 164 4.31 -9.15 -12.49
N TYR A 165 5.63 -9.24 -12.37
CA TYR A 165 6.35 -8.61 -11.26
C TYR A 165 6.32 -7.11 -11.44
N ILE A 166 6.04 -6.37 -10.37
CA ILE A 166 6.08 -4.90 -10.37
C ILE A 166 7.42 -4.44 -9.82
N VAL A 167 7.90 -3.28 -10.29
CA VAL A 167 9.07 -2.61 -9.74
C VAL A 167 8.63 -1.24 -9.25
N ILE A 168 8.88 -0.94 -7.98
CA ILE A 168 8.41 0.28 -7.33
C ILE A 168 9.52 0.95 -6.51
N GLY A 169 9.47 2.27 -6.42
CA GLY A 169 10.29 3.05 -5.48
C GLY A 169 9.59 3.20 -4.14
N CYS A 170 10.35 3.16 -3.06
CA CYS A 170 9.83 3.22 -1.69
C CYS A 170 10.53 4.31 -0.87
N GLU A 171 9.75 5.06 -0.09
CA GLU A 171 10.24 6.09 0.86
C GLU A 171 9.64 5.81 2.24
N GLY A 172 10.48 5.60 3.26
CA GLY A 172 10.02 5.27 4.61
C GLY A 172 9.13 4.02 4.68
N GLY A 173 9.34 3.04 3.79
CA GLY A 173 8.50 1.83 3.69
C GLY A 173 7.20 2.00 2.91
N TRP A 174 6.95 3.18 2.32
CA TRP A 174 5.75 3.48 1.52
C TRP A 174 6.07 3.51 0.02
N PRO A 175 5.24 2.91 -0.85
CA PRO A 175 5.46 2.96 -2.27
C PRO A 175 5.11 4.35 -2.82
N VAL A 176 6.03 4.97 -3.56
CA VAL A 176 5.88 6.35 -4.05
C VAL A 176 6.10 6.48 -5.56
N HIS A 177 6.62 5.44 -6.21
CA HIS A 177 6.92 5.42 -7.63
C HIS A 177 6.66 4.04 -8.22
N TYR A 178 6.15 3.97 -9.46
CA TYR A 178 6.02 2.75 -10.25
C TYR A 178 6.91 2.87 -11.49
N ASP A 179 7.75 1.86 -11.74
CA ASP A 179 8.65 1.86 -12.89
C ASP A 179 7.97 1.25 -14.13
N GLU A 180 7.48 2.10 -15.02
CA GLU A 180 6.84 1.71 -16.28
C GLU A 180 7.86 1.21 -17.33
N SER A 181 9.18 1.42 -17.15
CA SER A 181 10.18 1.03 -18.16
C SER A 181 10.33 -0.49 -18.29
N GLN A 182 10.09 -1.23 -17.19
CA GLN A 182 10.09 -2.70 -17.16
C GLN A 182 8.99 -3.32 -18.03
N ILE A 183 8.05 -2.51 -18.52
CA ILE A 183 6.96 -2.93 -19.40
C ILE A 183 7.43 -2.95 -20.86
N VAL A 184 8.20 -1.94 -21.26
CA VAL A 184 8.65 -1.74 -22.65
C VAL A 184 9.65 -2.83 -23.06
N THR A 185 10.49 -3.30 -22.13
CA THR A 185 11.47 -4.37 -22.40
C THR A 185 10.84 -5.75 -22.65
N SER A 186 9.51 -5.87 -22.49
CA SER A 186 8.76 -7.13 -22.67
C SER A 186 7.75 -7.11 -23.82
N LEU A 187 7.78 -6.06 -24.66
CA LEU A 187 6.99 -5.94 -25.89
C LEU A 187 7.88 -6.10 -27.13
#